data_AF-A0AAW5N146-F1
#
_entry.id   AF-A0AAW5N146-F1
#
_cell.length_a   1.000
_cell.length_b   1.000
_cell.length_c   1.000
_cell.angle_alpha   90.00
_cell.angle_beta   90.00
_cell.angle_gamma   90.00
#
_symmetry.space_group_name_H-M   'P 1'
#
loop_
_entity.id
_entity.type
_entity.pdbx_description
1 polymer ?
#
loop_
_entity_poly.entity_id
_entity_poly.type
_entity_poly.pdbx_seq_one_letter_code
_entity_poly.pdbx_strand_id
1 'polypeptide(L)'
;GEPQQALETYKDAMVASGVATTRPQDNDTFTRLTRNDEKDDWLKRGVRSDAADLYRQQDLNVTLEHDYWGSSGTGGYSDLKAHTTMLQVDAPYSDGRMFFRSDFVNMNVGSFSADAEGKWDNNWGTCTLQDCSGNRSQSDSGASVAVGWRNDVWSWDIGTTPMGFNVVDVVGGISYSDDVGPLGYTINAHRRPISSSLLAFGGQKDSPG
;
A
#
# COMPACT_ATOMS: atom_id res chain seq x y z
N GLY A 1 24.00 -10.79 -8.55
CA GLY A 1 23.58 -11.85 -9.49
C GLY A 1 23.42 -11.27 -10.87
N GLU A 2 23.38 -12.10 -11.91
CA GLU A 2 23.17 -11.69 -13.31
C GLU A 2 21.77 -12.15 -13.78
N PRO A 3 20.69 -11.53 -13.28
CA PRO A 3 19.32 -12.02 -13.51
C PRO A 3 18.90 -11.98 -14.97
N GLN A 4 19.45 -11.06 -15.76
CA GLN A 4 19.21 -10.98 -17.21
C GLN A 4 19.77 -12.21 -17.94
N GLN A 5 20.95 -12.68 -17.55
CA GLN A 5 21.53 -13.90 -18.11
C GLN A 5 20.77 -15.15 -17.64
N ALA A 6 20.26 -15.15 -16.40
CA ALA A 6 19.40 -16.21 -15.91
C ALA A 6 18.07 -16.28 -16.70
N LEU A 7 17.46 -15.14 -17.06
CA LEU A 7 16.28 -15.12 -17.94
C LEU A 7 16.59 -15.70 -19.32
N GLU A 8 17.74 -15.40 -19.92
CA GLU A 8 18.16 -16.02 -21.18
C GLU A 8 18.36 -17.54 -21.02
N THR A 9 18.91 -17.98 -19.89
CA THR A 9 19.04 -19.41 -19.57
C THR A 9 17.68 -20.10 -19.44
N TYR A 10 16.67 -19.43 -18.87
CA TYR A 10 15.31 -19.97 -18.81
C TYR A 10 14.66 -20.11 -20.19
N LYS A 11 14.96 -19.23 -21.15
CA LYS A 11 14.49 -19.38 -22.54
C LYS A 11 15.02 -20.68 -23.17
N ASP A 12 16.28 -21.02 -22.89
CA ASP A 12 16.89 -22.27 -23.35
C ASP A 12 16.34 -23.48 -22.57
N ALA A 13 16.13 -23.34 -21.26
CA ALA A 13 15.53 -24.38 -20.42
C ALA A 13 14.09 -24.72 -20.86
N MET A 14 13.30 -23.76 -21.35
CA MET A 14 11.96 -24.03 -21.91
C MET A 14 12.01 -24.93 -23.14
N VAL A 15 13.06 -24.83 -23.97
CA VAL A 15 13.24 -25.72 -25.12
C VAL A 15 13.71 -27.10 -24.66
N ALA A 16 14.72 -27.14 -23.77
CA ALA A 16 15.29 -28.39 -23.27
C ALA A 16 14.28 -29.23 -22.46
N SER A 17 13.39 -28.58 -21.71
CA SER A 17 12.32 -29.25 -20.95
C SER A 17 11.08 -29.60 -21.80
N GLY A 18 11.03 -29.16 -23.05
CA GLY A 18 9.88 -29.38 -23.93
C GLY A 18 8.62 -28.58 -23.55
N VAL A 19 8.79 -27.44 -22.89
CA VAL A 19 7.76 -26.41 -22.72
C VAL A 19 7.50 -25.70 -24.05
N ALA A 20 8.54 -25.48 -24.85
CA ALA A 20 8.47 -24.91 -26.19
C ALA A 20 9.32 -25.71 -27.19
N THR A 21 8.92 -25.73 -28.46
CA THR A 21 9.71 -26.34 -29.54
C THR A 21 10.75 -25.39 -30.12
N THR A 22 10.55 -24.09 -29.95
CA THR A 22 11.45 -23.03 -30.41
C THR A 22 11.78 -22.09 -29.27
N ARG A 23 13.00 -21.55 -29.28
CA ARG A 23 13.43 -20.58 -28.28
C ARG A 23 12.62 -19.28 -28.44
N PRO A 24 11.96 -18.78 -27.39
CA PRO A 24 11.24 -17.51 -27.44
C PRO A 24 12.22 -16.36 -27.69
N GLN A 25 11.91 -15.50 -28.65
CA GLN A 25 12.77 -14.37 -29.06
C GLN A 25 12.36 -13.04 -28.41
N ASP A 26 11.13 -12.97 -27.90
CA ASP A 26 10.52 -11.79 -27.30
C ASP A 26 9.92 -12.11 -25.91
N ASN A 27 9.75 -11.06 -25.10
CA ASN A 27 9.26 -11.20 -23.73
C ASN A 27 7.79 -11.63 -23.66
N ASP A 28 6.94 -11.25 -24.63
CA ASP A 28 5.52 -11.63 -24.63
C ASP A 28 5.36 -13.13 -24.86
N THR A 29 6.10 -13.69 -25.82
CA THR A 29 6.12 -15.13 -26.07
C THR A 29 6.72 -15.88 -24.88
N PHE A 30 7.81 -15.38 -24.30
CA PHE A 30 8.44 -15.98 -23.12
C PHE A 30 7.49 -16.01 -21.92
N THR A 31 6.88 -14.88 -21.55
CA THR A 31 5.96 -14.79 -20.41
C THR A 31 4.64 -15.52 -20.64
N ARG A 32 4.18 -15.64 -21.90
CA ARG A 32 3.02 -16.49 -22.21
C ARG A 32 3.32 -17.97 -21.95
N LEU A 33 4.56 -18.42 -22.19
CA LEU A 33 5.00 -19.79 -21.93
C LEU A 33 5.12 -20.10 -20.43
N THR A 34 5.21 -19.11 -19.54
CA THR A 34 5.24 -19.36 -18.09
C THR A 34 3.86 -19.60 -17.46
N ARG A 35 2.77 -19.47 -18.24
CA ARG A 35 1.42 -19.77 -17.75
C ARG A 35 1.30 -21.26 -17.38
N ASN A 36 0.75 -21.53 -16.19
CA ASN A 36 0.55 -22.88 -15.68
C ASN A 36 -0.34 -23.73 -16.64
N ASP A 37 0.06 -24.98 -16.84
CA ASP A 37 -0.70 -26.01 -17.53
C ASP A 37 -0.90 -27.21 -16.58
N GLU A 38 -2.13 -27.67 -16.42
CA GLU A 38 -2.47 -28.79 -15.54
C GLU A 38 -1.87 -30.12 -15.99
N LYS A 39 -1.53 -30.24 -17.29
CA LYS A 39 -0.95 -31.44 -17.89
C LYS A 39 0.56 -31.53 -17.75
N ASP A 40 1.20 -30.50 -17.18
CA ASP A 40 2.64 -30.48 -16.99
C ASP A 40 3.10 -31.48 -15.91
N ASP A 41 4.25 -32.09 -16.15
CA ASP A 41 4.99 -32.79 -15.11
C ASP A 41 5.70 -31.79 -14.18
N TRP A 42 6.36 -32.30 -13.14
CA TRP A 42 7.05 -31.47 -12.15
C TRP A 42 8.14 -30.59 -12.77
N LEU A 43 8.84 -31.07 -13.81
CA LEU A 43 9.94 -30.35 -14.44
C LEU A 43 9.41 -29.15 -15.24
N LYS A 44 8.42 -29.37 -16.12
CA LYS A 44 7.82 -28.28 -16.90
C LYS A 44 7.16 -27.25 -15.98
N ARG A 45 6.44 -27.72 -14.95
CA ARG A 45 5.83 -26.84 -13.95
C ARG A 45 6.89 -25.99 -13.22
N GLY A 46 7.99 -26.60 -12.77
CA GLY A 46 9.09 -25.88 -12.12
C GLY A 46 9.71 -24.83 -13.04
N VAL A 47 10.11 -25.21 -14.27
CA VAL A 47 10.70 -24.28 -15.24
C VAL A 47 9.78 -23.09 -15.52
N ARG A 48 8.47 -23.31 -15.66
CA ARG A 48 7.51 -22.21 -15.86
C ARG A 48 7.40 -21.31 -14.64
N SER A 49 7.29 -21.88 -13.43
CA SER A 49 7.16 -21.12 -12.19
C SER A 49 8.39 -20.26 -11.95
N ASP A 50 9.58 -20.87 -11.94
CA ASP A 50 10.82 -20.17 -11.63
C ASP A 50 11.11 -19.07 -12.65
N ALA A 51 10.83 -19.32 -13.93
CA ALA A 51 10.94 -18.32 -14.99
C ALA A 51 9.95 -17.16 -14.80
N ALA A 52 8.70 -17.44 -14.38
CA ALA A 52 7.71 -16.41 -14.08
C ALA A 52 8.12 -15.56 -12.88
N ASP A 53 8.60 -16.21 -11.82
CA ASP A 53 8.95 -15.56 -10.57
C ASP A 53 10.16 -14.65 -10.77
N LEU A 54 11.22 -15.13 -11.45
CA LEU A 54 12.35 -14.29 -11.80
C LEU A 54 11.94 -13.13 -12.73
N TYR A 55 11.10 -13.37 -13.74
CA TYR A 55 10.68 -12.30 -14.64
C TYR A 55 9.90 -11.21 -13.89
N ARG A 56 8.91 -11.59 -13.06
CA ARG A 56 8.12 -10.65 -12.26
C ARG A 56 8.98 -9.91 -11.23
N GLN A 57 9.95 -10.60 -10.64
CA GLN A 57 10.88 -9.99 -9.69
C GLN A 57 11.72 -8.90 -10.36
N GLN A 58 12.08 -9.06 -11.65
CA GLN A 58 12.91 -8.11 -12.41
C GLN A 58 12.13 -6.98 -13.09
N ASP A 59 10.79 -7.04 -13.14
CA ASP A 59 10.01 -6.05 -13.89
C ASP A 59 9.90 -4.70 -13.17
N LEU A 60 9.82 -3.59 -13.92
CA LEU A 60 9.56 -2.26 -13.37
C LEU A 60 8.07 -1.97 -13.47
N ASN A 61 7.39 -1.86 -12.33
CA ASN A 61 5.95 -1.60 -12.29
C ASN A 61 5.68 -0.19 -11.77
N VAL A 62 4.78 0.52 -12.45
CA VAL A 62 4.24 1.80 -11.98
C VAL A 62 2.73 1.66 -11.87
N THR A 63 2.20 1.89 -10.67
CA THR A 63 0.77 1.75 -10.36
C THR A 63 0.23 3.09 -9.87
N LEU A 64 -0.88 3.53 -10.46
CA LEU A 64 -1.66 4.68 -10.01
C LEU A 64 -3.04 4.18 -9.62
N GLU A 65 -3.42 4.41 -8.37
CA GLU A 65 -4.71 4.00 -7.81
C GLU A 65 -5.43 5.21 -7.19
N HIS A 66 -6.76 5.21 -7.24
CA HIS A 66 -7.57 6.17 -6.52
C HIS A 66 -8.63 5.42 -5.72
N ASP A 67 -8.65 5.66 -4.42
CA ASP A 67 -9.61 5.08 -3.50
C ASP A 67 -10.54 6.17 -2.95
N TYR A 68 -11.83 5.88 -2.98
CA TYR A 68 -12.87 6.68 -2.33
C TYR A 68 -13.52 5.84 -1.25
N TRP A 69 -13.34 6.29 -0.01
CA TRP A 69 -13.73 5.54 1.17
C TRP A 69 -14.33 6.48 2.22
N GLY A 70 -15.04 5.91 3.19
CA GLY A 70 -15.70 6.72 4.21
C GLY A 70 -16.74 5.95 4.99
N SER A 71 -17.42 6.65 5.87
CA SER A 71 -18.46 6.12 6.74
C SER A 71 -19.43 7.22 7.13
N SER A 72 -20.72 6.94 7.13
CA SER A 72 -21.72 7.90 7.62
C SER A 72 -21.58 8.11 9.13
N GLY A 73 -21.79 9.34 9.58
CA GLY A 73 -21.70 9.70 10.98
C GLY A 73 -22.28 11.08 11.24
N THR A 74 -21.72 11.77 12.23
CA THR A 74 -22.11 13.14 12.59
C THR A 74 -21.18 14.14 11.92
N GLY A 75 -21.78 15.14 11.27
CA GLY A 75 -21.06 16.23 10.63
C GLY A 75 -20.16 16.98 11.63
N GLY A 76 -18.95 17.29 11.20
CA GLY A 76 -17.90 17.95 11.99
C GLY A 76 -16.80 16.99 12.48
N TYR A 77 -17.07 15.69 12.63
CA TYR A 77 -16.05 14.77 13.17
C TYR A 77 -16.13 13.30 12.73
N SER A 78 -17.29 12.81 12.25
CA SER A 78 -17.46 11.39 11.91
C SER A 78 -18.25 11.10 10.63
N ASP A 79 -18.87 12.10 9.99
CA ASP A 79 -19.46 11.94 8.64
C ASP A 79 -18.38 11.97 7.56
N LEU A 80 -17.59 10.90 7.49
CA LEU A 80 -16.36 10.84 6.74
C LEU A 80 -16.59 10.53 5.26
N LYS A 81 -16.07 11.40 4.40
CA LYS A 81 -15.83 11.17 2.97
C LYS A 81 -14.36 11.45 2.69
N ALA A 82 -13.63 10.42 2.27
CA ALA A 82 -12.20 10.48 2.07
C ALA A 82 -11.82 10.04 0.66
N HIS A 83 -10.79 10.69 0.13
CA HIS A 83 -10.16 10.38 -1.13
C HIS A 83 -8.69 10.09 -0.89
N THR A 84 -8.15 9.06 -1.53
CA THR A 84 -6.73 8.73 -1.47
C THR A 84 -6.22 8.40 -2.86
N THR A 85 -5.33 9.23 -3.40
CA THR A 85 -4.65 8.96 -4.67
C THR A 85 -3.26 8.43 -4.39
N MET A 86 -2.97 7.22 -4.88
CA MET A 86 -1.77 6.45 -4.54
C MET A 86 -0.94 6.25 -5.81
N LEU A 87 0.29 6.70 -5.79
CA LEU A 87 1.28 6.40 -6.84
C LEU A 87 2.36 5.52 -6.23
N GLN A 88 2.61 4.35 -6.83
CA GLN A 88 3.64 3.42 -6.40
C GLN A 88 4.51 2.99 -7.57
N VAL A 89 5.82 2.95 -7.34
CA VAL A 89 6.82 2.43 -8.28
C VAL A 89 7.53 1.27 -7.60
N ASP A 90 7.54 0.10 -8.24
CA ASP A 90 8.20 -1.11 -7.76
C ASP A 90 9.32 -1.51 -8.72
N ALA A 91 10.52 -1.76 -8.19
CA ALA A 91 11.71 -2.13 -8.98
C ALA A 91 12.50 -3.26 -8.31
N PRO A 92 13.20 -4.11 -9.09
CA PRO A 92 14.10 -5.13 -8.53
C PRO A 92 15.24 -4.52 -7.72
N TYR A 93 15.55 -5.13 -6.58
CA TYR A 93 16.79 -4.89 -5.85
C TYR A 93 17.22 -6.15 -5.11
N SER A 94 18.42 -6.65 -5.41
CA SER A 94 18.90 -7.95 -4.94
C SER A 94 17.94 -9.08 -5.39
N ASP A 95 17.52 -9.91 -4.45
CA ASP A 95 16.57 -11.00 -4.49
C ASP A 95 15.16 -10.57 -4.05
N GLY A 96 14.91 -9.26 -4.01
CA GLY A 96 13.60 -8.72 -3.66
C GLY A 96 13.20 -7.56 -4.55
N ARG A 97 12.21 -6.80 -4.10
CA ARG A 97 11.70 -5.62 -4.78
C ARG A 97 11.66 -4.44 -3.83
N MET A 98 12.24 -3.33 -4.26
CA MET A 98 12.01 -2.04 -3.63
C MET A 98 10.71 -1.44 -4.13
N PHE A 99 10.04 -0.69 -3.28
CA PHE A 99 8.93 0.17 -3.68
C PHE A 99 9.15 1.59 -3.18
N PHE A 100 8.71 2.56 -3.97
CA PHE A 100 8.51 3.93 -3.55
C PHE A 100 7.03 4.27 -3.73
N ARG A 101 6.42 4.89 -2.72
CA ARG A 101 5.00 5.20 -2.71
C ARG A 101 4.75 6.62 -2.25
N SER A 102 3.79 7.28 -2.87
CA SER A 102 3.24 8.55 -2.41
C SER A 102 1.72 8.48 -2.36
N ASP A 103 1.13 8.89 -1.25
CA ASP A 103 -0.33 8.91 -1.06
C ASP A 103 -0.78 10.36 -0.82
N PHE A 104 -1.72 10.83 -1.63
CA PHE A 104 -2.38 12.12 -1.45
C PHE A 104 -3.74 11.87 -0.82
N VAL A 105 -3.91 12.28 0.43
CA VAL A 105 -5.10 12.00 1.24
C VAL A 105 -5.88 13.30 1.44
N ASN A 106 -7.19 13.25 1.18
CA ASN A 106 -8.14 14.28 1.55
C ASN A 106 -9.26 13.65 2.38
N MET A 107 -9.58 14.25 3.52
CA MET A 107 -10.64 13.79 4.40
C MET A 107 -11.58 14.94 4.71
N ASN A 108 -12.87 14.75 4.47
CA ASN A 108 -13.92 15.68 4.82
C ASN A 108 -14.89 14.99 5.78
N VAL A 109 -15.10 15.56 6.96
CA VAL A 109 -16.00 15.00 7.99
C VAL A 109 -17.30 15.79 8.12
N GLY A 110 -17.62 16.62 7.11
CA GLY A 110 -18.81 17.46 7.09
C GLY A 110 -18.70 18.70 7.97
N SER A 111 -19.85 19.23 8.35
CA SER A 111 -19.96 20.44 9.18
C SER A 111 -20.81 20.18 10.42
N PHE A 112 -20.47 20.83 11.53
CA PHE A 112 -21.28 20.78 12.75
C PHE A 112 -22.70 21.32 12.50
N SER A 113 -23.68 20.71 13.15
CA SER A 113 -25.07 21.18 13.17
C SER A 113 -25.17 22.35 14.15
N ALA A 114 -25.32 23.55 13.62
CA ALA A 114 -25.34 24.78 14.41
C ALA A 114 -26.78 25.29 14.66
N ASP A 115 -26.98 25.96 15.79
CA ASP A 115 -28.21 26.67 16.14
C ASP A 115 -28.41 27.97 15.33
N ALA A 116 -29.43 28.77 15.68
CA ALA A 116 -29.73 30.03 14.99
C ALA A 116 -28.63 31.09 15.19
N GLU A 117 -27.88 30.98 16.27
CA GLU A 117 -26.75 31.81 16.66
C GLU A 117 -25.43 31.31 16.03
N GLY A 118 -25.45 30.20 15.30
CA GLY A 118 -24.30 29.61 14.63
C GLY A 118 -23.37 28.83 15.55
N LYS A 119 -23.86 28.40 16.72
CA LYS A 119 -23.12 27.66 17.74
C LYS A 119 -23.51 26.19 17.80
N TRP A 120 -22.65 25.35 18.38
CA TRP A 120 -22.88 23.91 18.57
C TRP A 120 -22.33 23.40 19.92
N ASP A 121 -22.98 22.39 20.47
CA ASP A 121 -22.72 21.80 21.79
C ASP A 121 -22.38 20.29 21.71
N ASN A 122 -22.00 19.80 20.53
CA ASN A 122 -21.67 18.39 20.30
C ASN A 122 -20.60 17.89 21.29
N ASN A 123 -20.64 16.58 21.62
CA ASN A 123 -19.61 15.93 22.42
C ASN A 123 -18.29 15.74 21.63
N TRP A 124 -17.64 16.85 21.34
CA TRP A 124 -16.40 16.98 20.59
C TRP A 124 -15.63 18.18 21.14
N GLY A 125 -14.31 18.04 21.30
CA GLY A 125 -13.48 19.10 21.89
C GLY A 125 -13.97 19.50 23.28
N THR A 126 -14.12 20.81 23.52
CA THR A 126 -14.67 21.36 24.77
C THR A 126 -16.08 21.93 24.63
N CYS A 127 -16.80 21.59 23.55
CA CYS A 127 -18.09 22.21 23.22
C CYS A 127 -19.24 21.88 24.19
N THR A 128 -19.08 20.88 25.05
CA THR A 128 -20.04 20.57 26.14
C THR A 128 -19.83 21.44 27.38
N LEU A 129 -18.71 22.15 27.47
CA LEU A 129 -18.38 23.06 28.57
C LEU A 129 -18.73 24.52 28.22
N GLN A 130 -18.61 24.88 26.95
CA GLN A 130 -18.97 26.18 26.39
C GLN A 130 -19.37 25.97 24.93
N ASP A 131 -20.53 26.54 24.53
CA ASP A 131 -20.98 26.45 23.14
C ASP A 131 -19.89 26.93 22.17
N CYS A 132 -19.52 26.06 21.23
CA CYS A 132 -18.47 26.32 20.26
C CYS A 132 -19.00 27.11 19.06
N SER A 133 -18.11 27.88 18.41
CA SER A 133 -18.42 28.57 17.17
C SER A 133 -17.18 28.71 16.26
N GLY A 134 -17.35 29.19 15.03
CA GLY A 134 -16.24 29.44 14.10
C GLY A 134 -15.93 28.30 13.13
N ASN A 135 -15.08 27.35 13.51
CA ASN A 135 -14.56 26.26 12.64
C ASN A 135 -15.62 25.16 12.35
N ARG A 136 -16.76 25.56 11.78
CA ARG A 136 -17.93 24.71 11.57
C ARG A 136 -17.68 23.57 10.58
N SER A 137 -16.99 23.85 9.48
CA SER A 137 -16.63 22.84 8.47
C SER A 137 -15.28 22.23 8.81
N GLN A 138 -15.21 20.91 8.80
CA GLN A 138 -14.02 20.17 9.22
C GLN A 138 -13.55 19.27 8.08
N SER A 139 -12.35 19.58 7.58
CA SER A 139 -11.68 18.82 6.53
C SER A 139 -10.18 19.04 6.63
N ASP A 140 -9.41 18.05 6.21
CA ASP A 140 -7.95 18.14 6.17
C ASP A 140 -7.40 17.40 4.94
N SER A 141 -6.21 17.77 4.50
CA SER A 141 -5.54 17.13 3.37
C SER A 141 -4.03 17.14 3.54
N GLY A 142 -3.38 16.07 3.12
CA GLY A 142 -1.93 15.98 3.14
C GLY A 142 -1.39 14.96 2.17
N ALA A 143 -0.06 14.92 2.07
CA ALA A 143 0.65 13.93 1.26
C ALA A 143 1.64 13.14 2.12
N SER A 144 1.59 11.82 2.07
CA SER A 144 2.59 10.93 2.68
C SER A 144 3.50 10.33 1.61
N VAL A 145 4.69 9.95 2.05
CA VAL A 145 5.63 9.17 1.24
C VAL A 145 6.11 7.95 2.03
N ALA A 146 6.41 6.87 1.33
CA ALA A 146 6.99 5.67 1.90
C ALA A 146 7.99 5.04 0.92
N VAL A 147 9.01 4.41 1.48
CA VAL A 147 9.95 3.56 0.76
C VAL A 147 10.11 2.26 1.54
N GLY A 148 10.26 1.16 0.82
CA GLY A 148 10.50 -0.12 1.45
C GLY A 148 11.06 -1.15 0.49
N TRP A 149 11.31 -2.34 1.03
CA TRP A 149 11.81 -3.48 0.29
C TRP A 149 11.26 -4.77 0.89
N ARG A 150 11.05 -5.78 0.04
CA ARG A 150 10.63 -7.11 0.46
C ARG A 150 11.21 -8.21 -0.43
N ASN A 151 11.54 -9.33 0.19
CA ASN A 151 11.72 -10.64 -0.45
C ASN A 151 10.90 -11.70 0.33
N ASP A 152 11.17 -12.98 0.11
CA ASP A 152 10.44 -14.08 0.77
C ASP A 152 10.69 -14.17 2.28
N VAL A 153 11.80 -13.59 2.77
CA VAL A 153 12.29 -13.76 4.15
C VAL A 153 12.09 -12.49 4.99
N TRP A 154 12.39 -11.32 4.43
CA TRP A 154 12.38 -10.05 5.12
C TRP A 154 11.54 -9.03 4.37
N SER A 155 10.83 -8.19 5.12
CA SER A 155 10.27 -6.96 4.57
C SER A 155 10.51 -5.80 5.52
N TRP A 156 10.71 -4.61 4.99
CA TRP A 156 10.75 -3.39 5.78
C TRP A 156 10.23 -2.21 4.98
N ASP A 157 9.69 -1.23 5.69
CA ASP A 157 9.28 0.04 5.13
C ASP A 157 9.43 1.17 6.16
N ILE A 158 9.64 2.36 5.64
CA ILE A 158 9.63 3.61 6.40
C ILE A 158 8.91 4.67 5.57
N GLY A 159 8.09 5.47 6.24
CA GLY A 159 7.35 6.54 5.62
C GLY A 159 6.82 7.54 6.62
N THR A 160 5.86 8.35 6.19
CA THR A 160 5.24 9.37 7.03
C THR A 160 3.72 9.22 7.03
N THR A 161 3.05 9.78 8.02
CA THR A 161 1.64 10.14 7.88
C THR A 161 1.49 11.36 6.93
N PRO A 162 0.28 11.68 6.43
CA PRO A 162 0.09 12.75 5.46
C PRO A 162 0.57 14.11 5.98
N MET A 163 1.61 14.66 5.36
CA MET A 163 2.12 16.00 5.64
C MET A 163 1.10 17.04 5.16
N GLY A 164 0.61 17.85 6.09
CA GLY A 164 -0.52 18.77 5.88
C GLY A 164 -1.57 18.64 6.98
N PHE A 165 -1.68 17.44 7.55
CA PHE A 165 -2.50 17.18 8.73
C PHE A 165 -1.95 17.88 9.98
N ASN A 166 -2.79 18.03 11.01
CA ASN A 166 -2.37 18.64 12.28
C ASN A 166 -1.28 17.83 13.01
N VAL A 167 -1.27 16.51 12.87
CA VAL A 167 -0.27 15.60 13.47
C VAL A 167 0.43 14.82 12.37
N VAL A 168 1.76 14.97 12.30
CA VAL A 168 2.61 14.30 11.31
C VAL A 168 3.67 13.47 12.04
N ASP A 169 3.77 12.20 11.66
CA ASP A 169 4.63 11.21 12.30
C ASP A 169 5.39 10.36 11.29
N VAL A 170 6.58 9.88 11.69
CA VAL A 170 7.31 8.82 10.97
C VAL A 170 6.72 7.47 11.34
N VAL A 171 6.40 6.66 10.34
CA VAL A 171 5.78 5.34 10.45
C VAL A 171 6.61 4.32 9.70
N GLY A 172 6.37 3.03 9.94
CA GLY A 172 7.13 1.98 9.27
C GLY A 172 6.88 0.61 9.89
N GLY A 173 7.58 -0.38 9.35
CA GLY A 173 7.55 -1.73 9.87
C GLY A 173 8.72 -2.56 9.40
N ILE A 174 8.94 -3.67 10.09
CA ILE A 174 9.87 -4.73 9.70
C ILE A 174 9.20 -6.08 9.99
N SER A 175 9.39 -7.04 9.10
CA SER A 175 8.96 -8.42 9.29
C SER A 175 10.05 -9.41 8.89
N TYR A 176 10.00 -10.57 9.53
CA TYR A 176 10.82 -11.74 9.24
C TYR A 176 9.93 -12.97 9.13
N SER A 177 10.11 -13.77 8.09
CA SER A 177 9.41 -15.01 7.81
C SER A 177 10.40 -16.15 7.65
N ASP A 178 10.06 -17.31 8.23
CA ASP A 178 10.86 -18.52 8.16
C ASP A 178 9.99 -19.75 8.47
N ASP A 179 10.50 -20.95 8.22
CA ASP A 179 9.77 -22.22 8.34
C ASP A 179 10.40 -23.13 9.40
N VAL A 180 9.60 -23.55 10.38
CA VAL A 180 9.97 -24.57 11.36
C VAL A 180 9.31 -25.90 10.96
N GLY A 181 9.97 -26.61 10.04
CA GLY A 181 9.44 -27.86 9.48
C GLY A 181 8.20 -27.59 8.62
N PRO A 182 7.02 -28.15 8.94
CA PRO A 182 5.80 -27.89 8.17
C PRO A 182 5.06 -26.60 8.58
N LEU A 183 5.59 -25.83 9.56
CA LEU A 183 4.94 -24.63 10.09
C LEU A 183 5.73 -23.38 9.71
N GLY A 184 5.15 -22.53 8.86
CA GLY A 184 5.67 -21.18 8.59
C GLY A 184 5.29 -20.21 9.70
N TYR A 185 6.21 -19.33 10.07
CA TYR A 185 5.97 -18.25 11.02
C TYR A 185 6.46 -16.90 10.47
N THR A 186 5.76 -15.83 10.84
CA THR A 186 6.16 -14.45 10.53
C THR A 186 6.11 -13.61 11.80
N ILE A 187 7.21 -12.94 12.13
CA ILE A 187 7.30 -12.00 13.24
C ILE A 187 7.37 -10.59 12.64
N ASN A 188 6.58 -9.65 13.18
CA ASN A 188 6.62 -8.26 12.73
C ASN A 188 6.64 -7.27 13.90
N ALA A 189 7.22 -6.11 13.63
CA ALA A 189 7.14 -4.92 14.48
C ALA A 189 6.79 -3.73 13.60
N HIS A 190 5.82 -2.91 14.00
CA HIS A 190 5.35 -1.80 13.18
C HIS A 190 4.85 -0.62 14.01
N ARG A 191 4.89 0.56 13.40
CA ARG A 191 4.19 1.77 13.84
C ARG A 191 3.31 2.21 12.68
N ARG A 192 1.98 2.21 12.87
CA ARG A 192 0.99 2.57 11.84
C ARG A 192 -0.02 3.59 12.39
N PRO A 193 -0.53 4.51 11.57
CA PRO A 193 -1.60 5.41 11.98
C PRO A 193 -2.95 4.68 12.03
N ILE A 194 -3.88 5.19 12.84
CA ILE A 194 -5.28 4.77 12.82
C ILE A 194 -6.02 5.67 11.84
N SER A 195 -6.43 5.14 10.69
CA SER A 195 -7.05 5.90 9.62
C SER A 195 -8.59 5.96 9.68
N SER A 196 -9.23 5.41 10.71
CA SER A 196 -10.69 5.26 10.75
C SER A 196 -11.48 6.56 10.93
N SER A 197 -10.84 7.67 11.32
CA SER A 197 -11.47 9.00 11.42
C SER A 197 -10.43 10.10 11.22
N LEU A 198 -10.90 11.32 10.89
CA LEU A 198 -10.02 12.48 10.75
C LEU A 198 -9.24 12.77 12.04
N LEU A 199 -9.94 12.70 13.19
CA LEU A 199 -9.32 12.90 14.50
C LEU A 199 -8.21 11.88 14.80
N ALA A 200 -8.45 10.60 14.52
CA ALA A 200 -7.47 9.54 14.81
C ALA A 200 -6.27 9.56 13.84
N PHE A 201 -6.49 10.00 12.59
CA PHE A 201 -5.46 9.94 11.56
C PHE A 201 -4.60 11.21 11.52
N GLY A 202 -5.24 12.38 11.45
CA GLY A 202 -4.58 13.66 11.28
C GLY A 202 -4.71 14.62 12.45
N GLY A 203 -5.59 14.31 13.41
CA GLY A 203 -5.95 15.21 14.49
C GLY A 203 -6.91 16.32 14.06
N GLN A 204 -7.69 16.85 15.00
CA GLN A 204 -8.49 18.05 14.81
C GLN A 204 -8.13 19.09 15.89
N LYS A 205 -8.37 20.36 15.59
CA LYS A 205 -8.20 21.47 16.54
C LYS A 205 -9.53 21.88 17.11
N ASP A 206 -9.56 22.10 18.42
CA ASP A 206 -10.74 22.59 19.13
C ASP A 206 -11.20 23.96 18.60
N SER A 207 -12.48 24.28 18.80
CA SER A 207 -13.03 25.57 18.38
C SER A 207 -12.39 26.72 19.16
N PRO A 208 -12.09 27.87 18.51
CA PRO A 208 -11.69 29.06 19.25
C PRO A 208 -12.87 29.50 20.12
N GLY A 209 -12.63 29.59 21.43
CA GLY A 209 -13.62 30.03 22.43
C GLY A 209 -13.99 31.50 22.33
#